data_AF-A0A5N1J3V1-F1
#
_entry.id   AF-A0A5N1J3V1-F1
#
_cell.length_a   1.000
_cell.length_b   1.000
_cell.length_c   1.000
_cell.angle_alpha   90.00
_cell.angle_beta   90.00
_cell.angle_gamma   90.00
#
_symmetry.space_group_name_H-M   'P 1'
#
loop_
_entity.id
_entity.type
_entity.pdbx_description
1 polymer ?
#
loop_
_entity_poly.entity_id
_entity_poly.type
_entity_poly.pdbx_seq_one_letter_code
_entity_poly.pdbx_strand_id
1 'polypeptide(L)'
;MKNIFTGCFIAMLFLSACGGENTSSNVQAPGGEKTTKSKVLETGADVMQDKTPLSKMNAYLDGFHFYDGHMEGQMEAHHYVSQINEDLHQAVIFDGNGENAKLMGVEYIVSEKLFKTLPEEEKKLWHSHHYEVKSGTLVAPGIPEAAEHELMEKLVSTYGKTIHTWHTDRDLKLPFGAPQLMMGFTKDGQLKPELLQKRDDNFNISTAEKRKNREDIPMPQVDPMANAWEKGEIRQFQVTNKAPDLKGHGH
;
A
#
# COMPACT_ATOMS: atom_id res chain seq x y z
N MET A 1 0.90 66.20 -0.95
CA MET A 1 0.40 64.97 -0.31
C MET A 1 0.71 63.82 -1.26
N LYS A 2 1.70 62.98 -0.93
CA LYS A 2 2.11 61.82 -1.74
C LYS A 2 1.46 60.57 -1.14
N ASN A 3 0.57 59.93 -1.90
CA ASN A 3 -0.02 58.64 -1.53
C ASN A 3 0.98 57.53 -1.85
N ILE A 4 1.44 56.84 -0.81
CA ILE A 4 2.25 55.62 -0.94
C ILE A 4 1.27 54.44 -0.95
N PHE A 5 1.15 53.77 -2.09
CA PHE A 5 0.50 52.47 -2.20
C PHE A 5 1.51 51.41 -1.75
N THR A 6 1.34 50.87 -0.56
CA THR A 6 2.09 49.70 -0.09
C THR A 6 1.40 48.45 -0.64
N GLY A 7 1.94 47.89 -1.72
CA GLY A 7 1.53 46.60 -2.26
C GLY A 7 2.03 45.47 -1.38
N CYS A 8 1.11 44.71 -0.79
CA CYS A 8 1.41 43.49 -0.04
C CYS A 8 1.61 42.33 -1.03
N PHE A 9 2.86 41.93 -1.28
CA PHE A 9 3.17 40.72 -2.02
C PHE A 9 2.95 39.51 -1.12
N ILE A 10 1.85 38.77 -1.34
CA ILE A 10 1.65 37.45 -0.76
C ILE A 10 2.51 36.48 -1.57
N ALA A 11 3.65 36.08 -1.00
CA ALA A 11 4.44 34.97 -1.54
C ALA A 11 3.69 33.66 -1.23
N MET A 12 3.05 33.06 -2.23
CA MET A 12 2.59 31.68 -2.15
C MET A 12 3.82 30.77 -2.19
N LEU A 13 4.24 30.27 -1.04
CA LEU A 13 5.14 29.13 -0.94
C LEU A 13 4.38 27.91 -1.47
N PHE A 14 4.68 27.49 -2.69
CA PHE A 14 4.31 26.17 -3.17
C PHE A 14 5.08 25.16 -2.33
N LEU A 15 4.39 24.53 -1.37
CA LEU A 15 4.86 23.30 -0.76
C LEU A 15 4.79 22.22 -1.85
N SER A 16 5.87 22.07 -2.61
CA SER A 16 6.05 20.86 -3.41
C SER A 16 6.05 19.69 -2.44
N ALA A 17 4.98 18.90 -2.41
CA ALA A 17 4.94 17.66 -1.67
C ALA A 17 5.98 16.72 -2.29
N CYS A 18 7.17 16.66 -1.70
CA CYS A 18 8.20 15.68 -2.07
C CYS A 18 7.67 14.29 -1.66
N GLY A 19 7.30 13.45 -2.62
CA GLY A 19 6.83 12.08 -2.33
C GLY A 19 5.79 11.48 -3.28
N GLY A 20 5.40 12.17 -4.35
CA GLY A 20 4.53 11.63 -5.41
C GLY A 20 5.20 11.65 -6.78
N GLU A 21 4.64 10.89 -7.72
CA GLU A 21 5.03 10.84 -9.15
C GLU A 21 6.49 10.45 -9.45
N ASN A 22 7.16 9.73 -8.55
CA ASN A 22 8.56 9.31 -8.68
C ASN A 22 8.73 7.81 -8.97
N THR A 23 7.68 7.00 -8.82
CA THR A 23 7.66 5.59 -9.23
C THR A 23 6.65 5.37 -10.36
N SER A 24 7.15 5.02 -11.54
CA SER A 24 6.32 4.71 -12.72
C SER A 24 5.81 3.27 -12.71
N SER A 25 4.64 3.05 -13.29
CA SER A 25 4.07 1.72 -13.59
C SER A 25 5.06 0.80 -14.33
N ASN A 26 5.04 -0.50 -14.03
CA ASN A 26 5.92 -1.49 -14.66
C ASN A 26 5.50 -1.83 -16.09
N VAL A 27 4.22 -1.62 -16.42
CA VAL A 27 3.66 -1.95 -17.73
C VAL A 27 2.94 -0.78 -18.39
N GLN A 28 2.92 -0.80 -19.73
CA GLN A 28 1.95 -0.04 -20.51
C GLN A 28 0.77 -0.95 -20.84
N ALA A 29 -0.43 -0.56 -20.42
CA ALA A 29 -1.66 -1.28 -20.77
C ALA A 29 -1.89 -1.21 -22.29
N PRO A 30 -2.34 -2.31 -22.94
CA PRO A 30 -2.60 -2.30 -24.37
C PRO A 30 -3.88 -1.50 -24.68
N GLY A 31 -3.99 -1.02 -25.91
CA GLY A 31 -5.13 -0.22 -26.37
C GLY A 31 -4.68 1.06 -27.05
N GLY A 32 -5.64 1.80 -27.61
CA GLY A 32 -5.39 3.13 -28.16
C GLY A 32 -5.50 4.21 -27.09
N GLU A 33 -4.92 5.37 -27.38
CA GLU A 33 -5.10 6.58 -26.57
C GLU A 33 -6.57 6.94 -26.37
N LYS A 34 -6.88 7.57 -25.24
CA LYS A 34 -8.23 8.08 -24.96
C LYS A 34 -8.64 9.08 -26.06
N THR A 35 -9.80 8.84 -26.67
CA THR A 35 -10.37 9.79 -27.63
C THR A 35 -10.68 11.14 -26.97
N THR A 36 -10.74 12.23 -27.73
CA THR A 36 -11.17 13.55 -27.22
C THR A 36 -12.53 13.47 -26.54
N LYS A 37 -13.45 12.67 -27.08
CA LYS A 37 -14.77 12.45 -26.46
C LYS A 37 -14.64 11.81 -25.08
N SER A 38 -13.80 10.79 -24.92
CA SER A 38 -13.57 10.14 -23.62
C SER A 38 -12.99 11.13 -22.61
N LYS A 39 -12.00 11.92 -23.00
CA LYS A 39 -11.38 12.94 -22.13
C LYS A 39 -12.40 13.97 -21.65
N VAL A 40 -13.25 14.49 -22.55
CA VAL A 40 -14.31 15.45 -22.19
C VAL A 40 -15.34 14.83 -21.24
N LEU A 41 -15.73 13.57 -21.48
CA LEU A 41 -16.67 12.86 -20.59
C LEU A 41 -16.08 12.65 -19.19
N GLU A 42 -14.80 12.26 -19.11
CA GLU A 42 -14.09 12.11 -17.84
C GLU A 42 -13.99 13.43 -17.07
N THR A 43 -13.60 14.53 -17.72
CA THR A 43 -13.59 15.85 -17.09
C THR A 43 -14.98 16.28 -16.60
N GLY A 44 -16.02 16.00 -17.38
CA GLY A 44 -17.40 16.28 -16.97
C GLY A 44 -17.81 15.47 -15.73
N ALA A 45 -17.51 14.17 -15.72
CA ALA A 45 -17.71 13.32 -14.55
C ALA A 45 -16.90 13.82 -13.35
N ASP A 46 -15.68 14.30 -13.57
CA ASP A 46 -14.82 14.78 -12.51
C ASP A 46 -15.37 15.98 -11.75
N VAL A 47 -16.06 16.87 -12.46
CA VAL A 47 -16.70 18.05 -11.91
C VAL A 47 -18.07 17.73 -11.29
N MET A 48 -18.83 16.81 -11.90
CA MET A 48 -20.24 16.59 -11.54
C MET A 48 -20.48 15.46 -10.54
N GLN A 49 -19.62 14.45 -10.50
CA GLN A 49 -19.82 13.28 -9.64
C GLN A 49 -19.06 13.42 -8.33
N ASP A 50 -19.75 13.12 -7.24
CA ASP A 50 -19.14 13.04 -5.91
C ASP A 50 -18.28 11.77 -5.81
N LYS A 51 -17.01 11.95 -5.45
CA LYS A 51 -16.02 10.88 -5.25
C LYS A 51 -15.65 10.70 -3.77
N THR A 52 -16.57 11.00 -2.86
CA THR A 52 -16.35 10.96 -1.41
C THR A 52 -15.54 9.75 -0.92
N PRO A 53 -15.83 8.48 -1.31
CA PRO A 53 -15.04 7.34 -0.86
C PRO A 53 -13.56 7.40 -1.27
N LEU A 54 -13.25 7.88 -2.48
CA LEU A 54 -11.87 8.02 -2.95
C LEU A 54 -11.14 9.14 -2.22
N SER A 55 -11.84 10.25 -1.92
CA SER A 55 -11.27 11.37 -1.15
C SER A 55 -10.91 11.03 0.30
N LYS A 56 -11.42 9.91 0.83
CA LYS A 56 -11.11 9.43 2.19
C LYS A 56 -9.83 8.59 2.26
N MET A 57 -9.23 8.22 1.11
CA MET A 57 -7.90 7.61 1.07
C MET A 57 -6.85 8.70 1.28
N ASN A 58 -6.59 9.03 2.54
CA ASN A 58 -5.86 10.22 2.96
C ASN A 58 -4.48 9.95 3.57
N ALA A 59 -4.11 8.67 3.73
CA ALA A 59 -2.77 8.26 4.08
C ALA A 59 -2.13 7.53 2.89
N TYR A 60 -0.83 7.76 2.70
CA TYR A 60 -0.02 7.10 1.69
C TYR A 60 1.11 6.34 2.37
N LEU A 61 1.19 5.05 2.12
CA LEU A 61 2.27 4.18 2.58
C LEU A 61 2.96 3.53 1.37
N ASP A 62 4.25 3.31 1.52
CA ASP A 62 5.07 2.62 0.54
C ASP A 62 5.81 1.47 1.23
N GLY A 63 5.66 0.27 0.67
CA GLY A 63 6.23 -0.95 1.21
C GLY A 63 6.50 -1.98 0.13
N PHE A 64 6.68 -3.23 0.53
CA PHE A 64 7.01 -4.31 -0.39
C PHE A 64 6.21 -5.56 -0.07
N HIS A 65 5.80 -6.27 -1.11
CA HIS A 65 5.12 -7.54 -1.00
C HIS A 65 5.88 -8.63 -1.74
N PHE A 66 5.58 -9.88 -1.41
CA PHE A 66 5.89 -11.04 -2.23
C PHE A 66 4.69 -11.99 -2.34
N TYR A 67 4.66 -12.83 -3.37
CA TYR A 67 3.59 -13.81 -3.56
C TYR A 67 3.67 -14.92 -2.50
N ASP A 68 2.57 -15.23 -1.80
CA ASP A 68 2.57 -16.36 -0.87
C ASP A 68 3.01 -17.67 -1.57
N GLY A 69 4.02 -18.33 -1.01
CA GLY A 69 4.67 -19.51 -1.60
C GLY A 69 5.77 -19.24 -2.65
N HIS A 70 5.99 -17.99 -3.04
CA HIS A 70 6.95 -17.60 -4.09
C HIS A 70 7.70 -16.30 -3.74
N MET A 71 8.51 -16.34 -2.68
CA MET A 71 9.32 -15.22 -2.16
C MET A 71 10.19 -14.52 -3.21
N GLU A 72 10.60 -15.19 -4.28
CA GLU A 72 11.39 -14.58 -5.36
C GLU A 72 10.60 -13.56 -6.20
N GLY A 73 9.27 -13.66 -6.23
CA GLY A 73 8.40 -12.67 -6.86
C GLY A 73 8.11 -11.55 -5.87
N GLN A 74 8.93 -10.50 -5.88
CA GLN A 74 8.87 -9.35 -4.98
C GLN A 74 8.57 -8.08 -5.76
N MET A 75 7.86 -7.14 -5.14
CA MET A 75 7.45 -5.88 -5.75
C MET A 75 7.35 -4.77 -4.71
N GLU A 76 7.61 -3.54 -5.14
CA GLU A 76 7.20 -2.33 -4.44
C GLU A 76 5.67 -2.19 -4.53
N ALA A 77 5.04 -1.73 -3.46
CA ALA A 77 3.59 -1.60 -3.33
C ALA A 77 3.25 -0.24 -2.73
N HIS A 78 2.40 0.50 -3.44
CA HIS A 78 2.00 1.86 -3.06
C HIS A 78 0.56 1.87 -2.56
N HIS A 79 0.38 2.03 -1.25
CA HIS A 79 -0.90 1.91 -0.56
C HIS A 79 -1.53 3.27 -0.30
N TYR A 80 -2.75 3.45 -0.82
CA TYR A 80 -3.59 4.60 -0.51
C TYR A 80 -4.67 4.16 0.47
N VAL A 81 -4.54 4.62 1.71
CA VAL A 81 -5.18 4.04 2.88
C VAL A 81 -6.29 4.95 3.41
N SER A 82 -7.43 4.35 3.73
CA SER A 82 -8.48 4.94 4.56
C SER A 82 -8.51 4.22 5.90
N GLN A 83 -8.39 4.96 7.00
CA GLN A 83 -8.73 4.45 8.32
C GLN A 83 -10.25 4.45 8.47
N ILE A 84 -10.87 3.26 8.57
CA ILE A 84 -12.32 3.11 8.72
C ILE A 84 -12.72 3.38 10.17
N ASN A 85 -11.92 2.89 11.11
CA ASN A 85 -12.00 3.16 12.54
C ASN A 85 -10.63 2.89 13.19
N GLU A 86 -10.52 3.00 14.51
CA GLU A 86 -9.26 2.78 15.25
C GLU A 86 -8.63 1.40 15.03
N ASP A 87 -9.44 0.38 14.72
CA ASP A 87 -9.02 -1.01 14.64
C ASP A 87 -8.98 -1.55 13.20
N LEU A 88 -9.45 -0.80 12.19
CA LEU A 88 -9.61 -1.26 10.81
C LEU A 88 -9.25 -0.19 9.79
N HIS A 89 -8.36 -0.55 8.88
CA HIS A 89 -8.03 0.24 7.69
C HIS A 89 -8.28 -0.59 6.43
N GLN A 90 -8.43 0.11 5.31
CA GLN A 90 -8.45 -0.48 3.98
C GLN A 90 -7.53 0.33 3.06
N ALA A 91 -6.88 -0.35 2.13
CA ALA A 91 -5.99 0.26 1.16
C ALA A 91 -6.34 -0.17 -0.25
N VAL A 92 -6.13 0.75 -1.19
CA VAL A 92 -5.99 0.44 -2.61
C VAL A 92 -4.51 0.51 -2.95
N ILE A 93 -4.01 -0.51 -3.66
CA ILE A 93 -2.58 -0.68 -3.92
C ILE A 93 -2.31 -0.46 -5.41
N PHE A 94 -1.27 0.30 -5.71
CA PHE A 94 -0.80 0.57 -7.06
C PHE A 94 0.66 0.12 -7.28
N ASP A 95 1.04 -0.06 -8.55
CA ASP A 95 2.41 -0.42 -8.97
C ASP A 95 3.36 0.77 -9.19
N GLY A 96 2.85 1.96 -8.89
CA GLY A 96 3.56 3.23 -8.92
C GLY A 96 2.76 4.28 -8.15
N ASN A 97 3.29 5.50 -8.08
CA ASN A 97 2.60 6.65 -7.50
C ASN A 97 2.48 7.83 -8.48
N GLY A 98 2.73 7.59 -9.77
CA GLY A 98 2.45 8.53 -10.86
C GLY A 98 1.05 8.38 -11.45
N GLU A 99 0.60 9.35 -12.22
CA GLU A 99 -0.75 9.41 -12.83
C GLU A 99 -1.13 8.17 -13.66
N ASN A 100 -0.13 7.44 -14.18
CA ASN A 100 -0.32 6.25 -15.01
C ASN A 100 -0.18 4.92 -14.24
N ALA A 101 -0.09 4.96 -12.92
CA ALA A 101 0.00 3.76 -12.08
C ALA A 101 -1.19 2.81 -12.31
N LYS A 102 -0.95 1.51 -12.24
CA LYS A 102 -1.99 0.48 -12.36
C LYS A 102 -2.42 0.02 -10.99
N LEU A 103 -3.74 -0.14 -10.84
CA LEU A 103 -4.34 -0.81 -9.70
C LEU A 103 -3.80 -2.24 -9.63
N MET A 104 -3.07 -2.56 -8.57
CA MET A 104 -2.55 -3.90 -8.29
C MET A 104 -3.49 -4.72 -7.43
N GLY A 105 -4.16 -4.10 -6.45
CA GLY A 105 -4.89 -4.86 -5.46
C GLY A 105 -5.47 -4.04 -4.33
N VAL A 106 -5.82 -4.74 -3.26
CA VAL A 106 -6.32 -4.17 -2.02
C VAL A 106 -5.65 -4.82 -0.83
N GLU A 107 -5.66 -4.10 0.28
CA GLU A 107 -5.29 -4.64 1.58
C GLU A 107 -6.29 -4.21 2.64
N TYR A 108 -6.57 -5.13 3.57
CA TYR A 108 -7.28 -4.83 4.81
C TYR A 108 -6.29 -4.95 5.96
N ILE A 109 -6.27 -3.95 6.83
CA ILE A 109 -5.34 -3.88 7.95
C ILE A 109 -6.15 -3.85 9.23
N VAL A 110 -5.88 -4.78 10.14
CA VAL A 110 -6.57 -4.86 11.43
C VAL A 110 -5.60 -4.74 12.60
N SER A 111 -6.08 -4.17 13.69
CA SER A 111 -5.35 -4.19 14.96
C SER A 111 -5.17 -5.62 15.47
N GLU A 112 -4.17 -5.83 16.32
CA GLU A 112 -3.96 -7.11 17.01
C GLU A 112 -5.22 -7.59 17.75
N LYS A 113 -5.98 -6.65 18.32
CA LYS A 113 -7.25 -6.92 19.02
C LYS A 113 -8.26 -7.59 18.08
N LEU A 114 -8.48 -7.06 16.87
CA LEU A 114 -9.40 -7.68 15.91
C LEU A 114 -8.80 -8.97 15.33
N PHE A 115 -7.50 -8.98 15.04
CA PHE A 115 -6.81 -10.15 14.51
C PHE A 115 -7.03 -11.38 15.40
N LYS A 116 -6.89 -11.22 16.72
CA LYS A 116 -7.10 -12.29 17.71
C LYS A 116 -8.50 -12.92 17.66
N THR A 117 -9.50 -12.21 17.15
CA THR A 117 -10.89 -12.70 17.03
C THR A 117 -11.16 -13.47 15.75
N LEU A 118 -10.24 -13.43 14.78
CA LEU A 118 -10.41 -14.11 13.51
C LEU A 118 -10.38 -15.64 13.68
N PRO A 119 -11.16 -16.39 12.89
CA PRO A 119 -11.02 -17.85 12.82
C PRO A 119 -9.58 -18.26 12.46
N GLU A 120 -9.15 -19.40 12.97
CA GLU A 120 -7.79 -19.92 12.78
C GLU A 120 -7.37 -20.01 11.31
N GLU A 121 -8.23 -20.56 10.43
CA GLU A 121 -7.93 -20.63 8.99
C GLU A 121 -7.92 -19.27 8.31
N GLU A 122 -8.67 -18.30 8.82
CA GLU A 122 -8.65 -16.94 8.29
C GLU A 122 -7.32 -16.27 8.64
N LYS A 123 -6.81 -16.41 9.88
CA LYS A 123 -5.51 -15.84 10.31
C LYS A 123 -4.35 -16.22 9.40
N LYS A 124 -4.38 -17.41 8.80
CA LYS A 124 -3.35 -17.91 7.88
C LYS A 124 -3.25 -17.11 6.57
N LEU A 125 -4.25 -16.28 6.28
CA LEU A 125 -4.27 -15.39 5.12
C LEU A 125 -3.63 -14.02 5.40
N TRP A 126 -3.11 -13.80 6.60
CA TRP A 126 -2.62 -12.49 7.04
C TRP A 126 -1.12 -12.54 7.35
N HIS A 127 -0.45 -11.43 7.09
CA HIS A 127 0.91 -11.18 7.53
C HIS A 127 0.94 -10.07 8.58
N SER A 128 1.98 -10.04 9.40
CA SER A 128 2.16 -9.03 10.46
C SER A 128 3.08 -7.90 9.99
N HIS A 129 2.76 -6.65 10.32
CA HIS A 129 3.53 -5.46 9.89
C HIS A 129 4.77 -5.14 10.76
N HIS A 130 4.96 -5.88 11.85
CA HIS A 130 6.03 -5.63 12.82
C HIS A 130 7.42 -5.42 12.19
N TYR A 131 7.83 -6.30 11.29
CA TYR A 131 9.16 -6.27 10.69
C TYR A 131 9.28 -5.16 9.65
N GLU A 132 8.33 -5.00 8.73
CA GLU A 132 8.39 -3.94 7.72
C GLU A 132 8.43 -2.54 8.34
N VAL A 133 7.70 -2.34 9.45
CA VAL A 133 7.74 -1.12 10.25
C VAL A 133 9.11 -0.98 10.90
N LYS A 134 9.56 -1.95 11.68
CA LYS A 134 10.82 -1.83 12.46
C LYS A 134 12.06 -1.77 11.58
N SER A 135 12.03 -2.43 10.43
CA SER A 135 13.18 -2.53 9.52
C SER A 135 13.42 -1.27 8.69
N GLY A 136 12.42 -0.37 8.60
CA GLY A 136 12.46 0.81 7.73
C GLY A 136 11.94 0.55 6.31
N THR A 137 11.47 -0.65 5.99
CA THR A 137 11.02 -0.99 4.62
C THR A 137 9.61 -0.46 4.33
N LEU A 138 8.74 -0.32 5.33
CA LEU A 138 7.49 0.44 5.22
C LEU A 138 7.75 1.91 5.55
N VAL A 139 7.31 2.84 4.71
CA VAL A 139 7.47 4.29 4.92
C VAL A 139 6.18 5.04 4.60
N ALA A 140 6.07 6.28 5.10
CA ALA A 140 5.00 7.20 4.73
C ALA A 140 5.62 8.45 4.05
N PRO A 141 5.80 8.45 2.73
CA PRO A 141 6.49 9.53 2.04
C PRO A 141 5.74 10.87 2.14
N GLY A 142 6.49 11.97 2.15
CA GLY A 142 5.94 13.33 2.05
C GLY A 142 5.33 13.91 3.32
N ILE A 143 5.34 13.19 4.45
CA ILE A 143 4.96 13.71 5.76
C ILE A 143 6.19 13.96 6.66
N PRO A 144 6.10 14.82 7.68
CA PRO A 144 7.20 15.03 8.63
C PRO A 144 7.59 13.74 9.37
N GLU A 145 8.88 13.57 9.67
CA GLU A 145 9.40 12.36 10.33
C GLU A 145 8.70 12.04 11.66
N ALA A 146 8.40 13.05 12.48
CA ALA A 146 7.67 12.84 13.73
C ALA A 146 6.24 12.28 13.49
N ALA A 147 5.56 12.71 12.44
CA ALA A 147 4.24 12.20 12.09
C ALA A 147 4.31 10.77 11.51
N GLU A 148 5.33 10.48 10.70
CA GLU A 148 5.60 9.12 10.24
C GLU A 148 5.93 8.20 11.42
N HIS A 149 6.73 8.64 12.38
CA HIS A 149 7.08 7.85 13.57
C HIS A 149 5.85 7.42 14.36
N GLU A 150 4.96 8.37 14.66
CA GLU A 150 3.68 8.11 15.34
C GLU A 150 2.78 7.16 14.54
N LEU A 151 2.76 7.28 13.21
CA LEU A 151 2.04 6.36 12.35
C LEU A 151 2.62 4.95 12.42
N MET A 152 3.96 4.82 12.41
CA MET A 152 4.66 3.55 12.51
C MET A 152 4.43 2.87 13.86
N GLU A 153 4.37 3.64 14.96
CA GLU A 153 4.02 3.10 16.28
C GLU A 153 2.63 2.47 16.29
N LYS A 154 1.66 3.06 15.58
CA LYS A 154 0.32 2.47 15.42
C LYS A 154 0.33 1.22 14.57
N LEU A 155 1.10 1.22 13.47
CA LEU A 155 1.10 0.13 12.49
C LEU A 155 1.90 -1.10 12.93
N VAL A 156 2.90 -0.96 13.80
CA VAL A 156 3.82 -2.06 14.15
C VAL A 156 3.10 -3.32 14.66
N SER A 157 1.97 -3.16 15.34
CA SER A 157 1.18 -4.25 15.93
C SER A 157 0.01 -4.74 15.06
N THR A 158 -0.10 -4.22 13.84
CA THR A 158 -1.20 -4.54 12.93
C THR A 158 -0.89 -5.73 12.02
N TYR A 159 -1.95 -6.27 11.41
CA TYR A 159 -1.91 -7.39 10.48
C TYR A 159 -2.60 -7.02 9.19
N GLY A 160 -1.99 -7.39 8.06
CA GLY A 160 -2.46 -7.12 6.70
C GLY A 160 -2.94 -8.37 5.98
N LYS A 161 -4.09 -8.29 5.31
CA LYS A 161 -4.54 -9.26 4.31
C LYS A 161 -4.51 -8.60 2.95
N THR A 162 -3.50 -8.95 2.17
CA THR A 162 -3.23 -8.31 0.88
C THR A 162 -3.54 -9.24 -0.26
N ILE A 163 -4.33 -8.74 -1.22
CA ILE A 163 -4.75 -9.49 -2.41
C ILE A 163 -4.42 -8.65 -3.64
N HIS A 164 -3.52 -9.16 -4.47
CA HIS A 164 -3.22 -8.56 -5.77
C HIS A 164 -4.03 -9.24 -6.88
N THR A 165 -4.61 -8.44 -7.76
CA THR A 165 -5.39 -8.85 -8.94
C THR A 165 -4.67 -8.52 -10.26
N TRP A 166 -3.66 -7.65 -10.23
CA TRP A 166 -2.82 -7.33 -11.38
C TRP A 166 -1.33 -7.45 -11.04
N HIS A 167 -0.62 -8.30 -11.78
CA HIS A 167 0.79 -8.66 -11.56
C HIS A 167 1.70 -7.99 -12.60
N THR A 168 1.83 -6.67 -12.53
CA THR A 168 2.61 -5.88 -13.50
C THR A 168 4.11 -6.13 -13.41
N ASP A 169 4.60 -6.58 -12.25
CA ASP A 169 5.97 -7.06 -12.01
C ASP A 169 6.37 -8.24 -12.92
N ARG A 170 5.39 -8.93 -13.51
CA ARG A 170 5.58 -10.07 -14.42
C ARG A 170 5.33 -9.72 -15.89
N ASP A 171 5.39 -8.44 -16.25
CA ASP A 171 5.07 -7.89 -17.58
C ASP A 171 3.65 -8.28 -18.06
N LEU A 172 2.72 -8.50 -17.12
CA LEU A 172 1.32 -8.73 -17.48
C LEU A 172 0.68 -7.39 -17.82
N LYS A 173 0.48 -7.14 -19.11
CA LYS A 173 -0.12 -5.89 -19.61
C LYS A 173 -1.62 -5.78 -19.34
N LEU A 174 -2.26 -6.85 -18.87
CA LEU A 174 -3.67 -6.93 -18.46
C LEU A 174 -3.81 -7.77 -17.17
N PRO A 175 -4.85 -7.53 -16.34
CA PRO A 175 -5.08 -8.25 -15.09
C PRO A 175 -5.78 -9.60 -15.34
N PHE A 176 -5.04 -10.60 -15.84
CA PHE A 176 -5.58 -11.96 -16.01
C PHE A 176 -4.97 -12.94 -15.02
N GLY A 177 -5.73 -13.99 -14.69
CA GLY A 177 -5.33 -15.02 -13.73
C GLY A 177 -6.17 -14.97 -12.45
N ALA A 178 -5.81 -15.82 -11.49
CA ALA A 178 -6.39 -15.78 -10.16
C ALA A 178 -5.79 -14.60 -9.37
N PRO A 179 -6.58 -13.88 -8.55
CA PRO A 179 -6.01 -13.04 -7.50
C PRO A 179 -4.99 -13.81 -6.68
N GLN A 180 -3.88 -13.19 -6.30
CA GLN A 180 -2.84 -13.81 -5.49
C GLN A 180 -2.83 -13.21 -4.10
N LEU A 181 -2.68 -14.08 -3.11
CA LEU A 181 -2.40 -13.68 -1.74
C LEU A 181 -0.95 -13.22 -1.66
N MET A 182 -0.76 -12.07 -1.00
CA MET A 182 0.55 -11.43 -0.86
C MET A 182 0.95 -11.36 0.61
N MET A 183 2.24 -11.41 0.85
CA MET A 183 2.83 -11.45 2.20
C MET A 183 3.92 -10.39 2.35
N GLY A 184 4.13 -9.97 3.60
CA GLY A 184 5.21 -9.09 4.01
C GLY A 184 6.43 -9.85 4.54
N PHE A 185 7.58 -9.18 4.52
CA PHE A 185 8.85 -9.73 4.99
C PHE A 185 8.91 -9.74 6.52
N THR A 186 9.66 -10.67 7.09
CA THR A 186 9.72 -10.91 8.55
C THR A 186 11.13 -10.86 9.13
N LYS A 187 12.18 -10.82 8.29
CA LYS A 187 13.57 -10.73 8.72
C LYS A 187 14.51 -10.20 7.65
N ASP A 188 15.72 -9.83 8.08
CA ASP A 188 16.80 -9.38 7.20
C ASP A 188 17.17 -10.48 6.18
N GLY A 189 17.56 -10.04 4.98
CA GLY A 189 18.01 -10.92 3.89
C GLY A 189 16.90 -11.54 3.04
N GLN A 190 15.62 -11.24 3.30
CA GLN A 190 14.51 -11.72 2.45
C GLN A 190 14.18 -10.75 1.30
N LEU A 191 14.15 -9.44 1.56
CA LEU A 191 13.90 -8.43 0.54
C LEU A 191 15.13 -8.26 -0.36
N LYS A 192 14.90 -8.20 -1.67
CA LYS A 192 15.90 -7.93 -2.70
C LYS A 192 16.55 -6.56 -2.49
N PRO A 193 17.88 -6.49 -2.24
CA PRO A 193 18.57 -5.22 -1.99
C PRO A 193 18.38 -4.19 -3.10
N GLU A 194 18.30 -4.63 -4.35
CA GLU A 194 18.08 -3.76 -5.51
C GLU A 194 16.70 -3.08 -5.51
N LEU A 195 15.65 -3.75 -5.00
CA LEU A 195 14.32 -3.14 -4.86
C LEU A 195 14.33 -2.09 -3.76
N LEU A 196 14.97 -2.40 -2.63
CA LEU A 196 15.08 -1.47 -1.51
C LEU A 196 15.88 -0.22 -1.89
N GLN A 197 17.03 -0.39 -2.55
CA GLN A 197 17.85 0.72 -3.01
C GLN A 197 17.09 1.60 -4.00
N LYS A 198 16.39 1.00 -4.98
CA LYS A 198 15.60 1.75 -5.95
C LYS A 198 14.52 2.61 -5.28
N ARG A 199 13.81 2.07 -4.29
CA ARG A 199 12.81 2.82 -3.51
C ARG A 199 13.47 3.98 -2.78
N ASP A 200 14.57 3.71 -2.07
CA ASP A 200 15.30 4.74 -1.32
C ASP A 200 15.78 5.88 -2.23
N ASP A 201 16.26 5.56 -3.43
CA ASP A 201 16.64 6.54 -4.46
C ASP A 201 15.42 7.35 -4.95
N ASN A 202 14.29 6.68 -5.25
CA ASN A 202 13.07 7.35 -5.73
C ASN A 202 12.54 8.38 -4.73
N PHE A 203 12.53 8.04 -3.44
CA PHE A 203 12.02 8.92 -2.38
C PHE A 203 13.10 9.81 -1.74
N ASN A 204 14.37 9.64 -2.10
CA ASN A 204 15.52 10.32 -1.49
C ASN A 204 15.53 10.15 0.04
N ILE A 205 15.47 8.89 0.48
CA ILE A 205 15.46 8.49 1.91
C ILE A 205 16.53 7.44 2.19
N SER A 206 16.77 7.15 3.48
CA SER A 206 17.65 6.07 3.93
C SER A 206 16.88 5.09 4.81
N THR A 207 16.75 3.84 4.37
CA THR A 207 16.13 2.76 5.17
C THR A 207 16.87 2.55 6.48
N ALA A 208 18.20 2.69 6.50
CA ALA A 208 18.99 2.56 7.73
C ALA A 208 18.67 3.66 8.74
N GLU A 209 18.45 4.89 8.28
CA GLU A 209 18.03 6.00 9.14
C GLU A 209 16.60 5.80 9.65
N LYS A 210 15.67 5.33 8.78
CA LYS A 210 14.31 4.96 9.20
C LYS A 210 14.32 3.87 10.27
N ARG A 211 15.13 2.81 10.09
CA ARG A 211 15.32 1.74 11.08
C ARG A 211 15.82 2.30 12.41
N LYS A 212 16.84 3.16 12.38
CA LYS A 212 17.42 3.80 13.56
C LYS A 212 16.41 4.69 14.28
N ASN A 213 15.65 5.49 13.55
CA ASN A 213 14.62 6.37 14.12
C ASN A 213 13.53 5.58 14.85
N ARG A 214 13.31 4.31 14.47
CA ARG A 214 12.27 3.43 15.02
C ARG A 214 12.77 2.51 16.12
N GLU A 215 14.00 2.65 16.63
CA GLU A 215 14.58 1.75 17.64
C GLU A 215 13.78 1.72 18.95
N ASP A 216 13.21 2.86 19.34
CA ASP A 216 12.38 3.07 20.54
C ASP A 216 11.00 2.39 20.48
N ILE A 217 10.44 2.19 19.28
CA ILE A 217 9.14 1.52 19.11
C ILE A 217 9.23 0.07 19.62
N PRO A 218 8.41 -0.37 20.59
CA PRO A 218 8.45 -1.75 21.08
C PRO A 218 8.16 -2.79 19.99
N MET A 219 8.94 -3.87 19.95
CA MET A 219 8.66 -5.00 19.06
C MET A 219 7.51 -5.84 19.62
N PRO A 220 6.39 -6.02 18.90
CA PRO A 220 5.27 -6.81 19.38
C PRO A 220 5.58 -8.31 19.34
N GLN A 221 4.87 -9.07 20.17
CA GLN A 221 4.81 -10.53 20.01
C GLN A 221 3.78 -10.87 18.93
N VAL A 222 4.25 -11.35 17.79
CA VAL A 222 3.37 -11.75 16.67
C VAL A 222 2.55 -12.98 17.06
N ASP A 223 1.25 -12.98 16.73
CA ASP A 223 0.38 -14.15 16.89
C ASP A 223 0.91 -15.28 15.99
N PRO A 224 1.11 -16.50 16.54
CA PRO A 224 1.74 -17.58 15.81
C PRO A 224 0.95 -18.06 14.59
N MET A 225 -0.31 -17.67 14.40
CA MET A 225 -1.09 -18.04 13.21
C MET A 225 -0.93 -17.08 12.04
N ALA A 226 -0.39 -15.88 12.27
CA ALA A 226 0.03 -14.99 11.19
C ALA A 226 1.29 -15.53 10.51
N ASN A 227 1.60 -15.00 9.32
CA ASN A 227 2.77 -15.40 8.53
C ASN A 227 2.85 -16.92 8.33
N ALA A 228 1.71 -17.59 8.11
CA ALA A 228 1.62 -19.05 8.05
C ALA A 228 2.57 -19.67 6.99
N TRP A 229 2.91 -18.89 5.96
CA TRP A 229 3.90 -19.20 4.94
C TRP A 229 5.29 -19.55 5.52
N GLU A 230 5.69 -19.00 6.67
CA GLU A 230 6.96 -19.33 7.34
C GLU A 230 7.01 -20.79 7.78
N LYS A 231 5.84 -21.42 7.95
CA LYS A 231 5.66 -22.82 8.34
C LYS A 231 5.37 -23.72 7.14
N GLY A 232 5.43 -23.18 5.93
CA GLY A 232 5.05 -23.88 4.69
C GLY A 232 3.53 -24.01 4.50
N GLU A 233 2.71 -23.35 5.32
CA GLU A 233 1.26 -23.32 5.16
C GLU A 233 0.86 -22.22 4.17
N ILE A 234 1.09 -22.51 2.89
CA ILE A 234 0.77 -21.59 1.78
C ILE A 234 -0.75 -21.59 1.53
N ARG A 235 -1.32 -20.42 1.27
CA ARG A 235 -2.73 -20.21 0.91
C ARG A 235 -2.82 -19.37 -0.37
N GLN A 236 -3.63 -19.82 -1.33
CA GLN A 236 -3.84 -19.09 -2.58
C GLN A 236 -5.29 -19.18 -3.05
N PHE A 237 -5.75 -18.13 -3.73
CA PHE A 237 -7.05 -18.14 -4.40
C PHE A 237 -6.97 -18.94 -5.70
N GLN A 238 -8.06 -19.60 -6.07
CA GLN A 238 -8.14 -20.43 -7.27
C GLN A 238 -9.31 -19.97 -8.15
N VAL A 239 -9.06 -19.90 -9.46
CA VAL A 239 -10.14 -19.79 -10.45
C VAL A 239 -10.74 -21.18 -10.64
N THR A 240 -12.04 -21.31 -10.41
CA THR A 240 -12.75 -22.58 -10.47
C THR A 240 -14.12 -22.42 -11.13
N ASN A 241 -14.63 -23.49 -11.73
CA ASN A 241 -15.99 -23.56 -12.27
C ASN A 241 -17.03 -23.97 -11.22
N LYS A 242 -16.61 -24.12 -9.95
CA LYS A 242 -17.48 -24.44 -8.82
C LYS A 242 -17.77 -23.16 -8.04
N ALA A 243 -19.05 -22.79 -7.93
CA ALA A 243 -19.45 -21.71 -7.04
C ALA A 243 -19.18 -22.09 -5.57
N PRO A 244 -18.69 -21.16 -4.73
CA PRO A 244 -18.62 -21.41 -3.30
C PRO A 244 -20.04 -21.58 -2.73
N ASP A 245 -20.20 -22.44 -1.72
CA ASP A 245 -21.45 -22.50 -0.97
C ASP A 245 -21.54 -21.27 -0.05
N LEU A 246 -22.41 -20.34 -0.39
CA LEU A 246 -22.63 -19.10 0.38
C LEU A 246 -23.69 -19.26 1.48
N LYS A 247 -24.27 -20.47 1.65
CA LYS A 247 -25.27 -20.75 2.69
C LYS A 247 -24.62 -20.84 4.07
N GLY A 248 -24.31 -19.68 4.65
CA GLY A 248 -23.72 -19.57 5.99
C GLY A 248 -23.56 -18.13 6.49
N HIS A 249 -23.67 -17.14 5.60
CA HIS A 249 -23.64 -15.71 5.94
C HIS A 249 -25.05 -15.10 5.89
N GLY A 250 -25.99 -15.69 6.64
CA GLY A 250 -27.27 -15.04 6.90
C GLY A 250 -27.04 -13.89 7.87
N HIS A 251 -27.33 -12.66 7.44
CA HIS A 251 -27.50 -11.52 8.34
C HIS A 251 -28.71 -11.72 9.26
#